data_AF-A0A5J4RPY0-F1
#
_entry.id   AF-A0A5J4RPY0-F1
#
_cell.length_a   1.000
_cell.length_b   1.000
_cell.length_c   1.000
_cell.angle_alpha   90.00
_cell.angle_beta   90.00
_cell.angle_gamma   90.00
#
_symmetry.space_group_name_H-M   'P 1'
#
loop_
_entity.id
_entity.type
_entity.pdbx_description
1 polymer ?
#
loop_
_entity_poly.entity_id
_entity_poly.type
_entity_poly.pdbx_seq_one_letter_code
_entity_poly.pdbx_strand_id
1 'polypeptide(L)'
;MKKTANITLILLLLSISVVAQNSFKMKIWKDGVPDSNGITTPEIDGENGRVSNISDPDITIYPACETKNTGIAVLICPGGGYVRLAMKSEGSDFAG
;
A
#
# COMPACT_ATOMS: atom_id res chain seq x y z
N MET A 1 33.55 -16.91 26.18
CA MET A 1 32.16 -17.44 26.33
C MET A 1 31.17 -16.37 26.80
N LYS A 2 31.36 -15.70 27.94
CA LYS A 2 30.42 -14.65 28.41
C LYS A 2 30.39 -13.39 27.50
N LYS A 3 31.55 -12.91 27.04
CA LYS A 3 31.65 -11.74 26.14
C LYS A 3 31.02 -11.97 24.77
N THR A 4 31.22 -13.16 24.20
CA THR A 4 30.60 -13.57 22.93
C THR A 4 29.08 -13.70 23.06
N ALA A 5 28.58 -14.26 24.17
CA ALA A 5 27.14 -14.33 24.44
C ALA A 5 26.50 -12.93 24.57
N ASN A 6 27.18 -11.98 25.22
CA ASN A 6 26.70 -10.60 25.34
C ASN A 6 26.65 -9.87 23.99
N ILE A 7 27.63 -10.09 23.12
CA ILE A 7 27.65 -9.51 21.76
C ILE A 7 26.50 -10.08 20.92
N THR A 8 26.29 -11.40 20.97
CA THR A 8 25.16 -12.05 20.27
C THR A 8 23.82 -11.54 20.75
N LEU A 9 23.65 -11.30 22.06
CA LEU A 9 22.42 -10.77 22.63
C LEU A 9 22.15 -9.32 22.19
N ILE A 10 23.19 -8.48 22.13
CA ILE A 10 23.07 -7.10 21.62
C ILE A 10 22.66 -7.09 20.14
N LEU A 11 23.28 -7.92 19.29
CA LEU A 11 22.91 -8.05 17.88
C LEU A 11 21.45 -8.49 17.69
N LEU A 12 20.95 -9.40 18.54
CA LEU A 12 19.56 -9.84 18.50
C LEU A 12 18.59 -8.72 18.89
N LEU A 13 18.94 -7.89 19.88
CA LEU A 13 18.12 -6.76 20.33
C LEU A 13 18.06 -5.59 19.32
N LEU A 14 19.06 -5.44 18.46
CA LEU A 14 19.04 -4.47 17.35
C LEU A 14 18.13 -4.90 16.18
N SER A 15 17.75 -6.18 16.11
CA SER A 15 16.96 -6.74 15.00
C SER A 15 15.47 -6.36 15.06
N ILE A 16 14.99 -5.89 16.21
CA ILE A 16 13.56 -5.63 16.48
C ILE A 16 13.10 -4.25 15.98
N SER A 17 14.04 -3.35 15.64
CA SER A 17 13.75 -1.96 15.29
C SER A 17 13.39 -1.74 13.82
N VAL A 18 13.25 -2.80 13.02
CA VAL A 18 12.90 -2.72 11.60
C VAL A 18 11.54 -3.37 11.36
N VAL A 19 10.50 -2.85 12.00
CA VAL A 19 9.15 -3.04 11.47
C VAL A 19 8.95 -1.95 10.43
N ALA A 20 9.26 -2.30 9.17
CA ALA A 20 8.87 -1.48 8.03
C ALA A 20 7.34 -1.33 8.04
N GLN A 21 6.84 -0.14 7.69
CA GLN A 21 5.42 0.11 7.58
C GLN A 21 4.91 -0.57 6.33
N ASN A 22 4.50 -1.83 6.46
CA ASN A 22 3.98 -2.59 5.35
C ASN A 22 2.64 -1.96 4.92
N SER A 23 2.59 -1.52 3.66
CA SER A 23 1.32 -1.14 3.06
C SER A 23 0.45 -2.39 2.87
N PHE A 24 -0.86 -2.19 2.88
CA PHE A 24 -1.81 -3.28 2.64
C PHE A 24 -2.99 -2.80 1.81
N LYS A 25 -3.55 -3.70 1.00
CA LYS A 25 -4.72 -3.44 0.17
C LYS A 25 -6.00 -3.79 0.93
N MET A 26 -7.03 -2.98 0.75
CA MET A 26 -8.38 -3.28 1.20
C MET A 26 -9.40 -2.95 0.12
N LYS A 27 -10.45 -3.77 -0.01
CA LYS A 27 -11.58 -3.44 -0.87
C LYS A 27 -12.32 -2.21 -0.35
N ILE A 28 -12.72 -1.33 -1.24
CA ILE A 28 -13.51 -0.14 -0.90
C ILE A 28 -14.91 -0.57 -0.44
N TRP A 29 -15.50 -1.51 -1.15
CA TRP A 29 -16.83 -2.04 -0.87
C TRP A 29 -16.74 -3.50 -0.44
N LYS A 30 -17.37 -3.84 0.70
CA LYS A 30 -17.41 -5.22 1.21
C LYS A 30 -18.30 -6.13 0.37
N ASP A 31 -19.41 -5.57 -0.11
CA ASP A 31 -20.46 -6.31 -0.83
C ASP A 31 -20.38 -6.11 -2.36
N GLY A 32 -19.25 -5.61 -2.86
CA GLY A 32 -19.04 -5.28 -4.26
C GLY A 32 -19.41 -3.83 -4.62
N VAL A 33 -19.01 -3.40 -5.81
CA VAL A 33 -19.22 -2.02 -6.29
C VAL A 33 -20.73 -1.76 -6.46
N PRO A 34 -21.28 -0.66 -5.90
CA PRO A 34 -22.71 -0.39 -5.95
C PRO A 34 -23.21 -0.05 -7.36
N ASP A 35 -22.35 0.58 -8.17
CA ASP A 35 -22.65 1.02 -9.52
C ASP A 35 -21.67 0.41 -10.52
N SER A 36 -22.15 0.06 -11.71
CA SER A 36 -21.28 -0.42 -12.78
C SER A 36 -20.59 0.72 -13.50
N ASN A 37 -19.29 0.58 -13.77
CA ASN A 37 -18.55 1.46 -14.68
C ASN A 37 -18.49 0.92 -16.13
N GLY A 38 -19.19 -0.18 -16.44
CA GLY A 38 -19.23 -0.81 -17.76
C GLY A 38 -18.02 -1.70 -18.11
N ILE A 39 -17.02 -1.81 -17.25
CA ILE A 39 -15.84 -2.66 -17.48
C ILE A 39 -16.14 -4.08 -16.98
N THR A 40 -16.07 -5.06 -17.89
CA THR A 40 -16.37 -6.47 -17.58
C THR A 40 -15.16 -7.39 -17.73
N THR A 41 -14.02 -6.85 -18.13
CA THR A 41 -12.76 -7.58 -18.27
C THR A 41 -11.99 -7.56 -16.94
N PRO A 42 -11.20 -8.60 -16.62
CA PRO A 42 -10.35 -8.60 -15.43
C PRO A 42 -9.40 -7.41 -15.39
N GLU A 43 -9.06 -6.97 -14.17
CA GLU A 43 -8.01 -5.98 -13.93
C GLU A 43 -6.66 -6.49 -14.44
N ILE A 44 -5.87 -5.56 -14.99
CA ILE A 44 -4.55 -5.85 -15.55
C ILE A 44 -3.52 -4.97 -14.84
N ASP A 45 -2.61 -5.61 -14.12
CA ASP A 45 -1.38 -5.00 -13.65
C ASP A 45 -0.45 -4.78 -14.84
N GLY A 46 -0.45 -3.55 -15.34
CA GLY A 46 0.36 -3.11 -16.46
C GLY A 46 1.76 -2.64 -16.04
N GLU A 47 2.60 -2.42 -17.04
CA GLU A 47 3.95 -1.93 -16.82
C GLU A 47 3.99 -0.53 -16.19
N ASN A 48 5.11 -0.25 -15.51
CA ASN A 48 5.38 1.03 -14.85
C ASN A 48 4.36 1.41 -13.75
N GLY A 49 3.74 0.40 -13.13
CA GLY A 49 2.79 0.60 -12.03
C GLY A 49 1.51 1.29 -12.48
N ARG A 50 1.00 0.88 -13.64
CA ARG A 50 -0.34 1.24 -14.09
C ARG A 50 -1.27 0.05 -13.93
N VAL A 51 -2.51 0.30 -13.52
CA VAL A 51 -3.53 -0.75 -13.43
C VAL A 51 -4.68 -0.40 -14.37
N SER A 52 -5.07 -1.34 -15.22
CA SER A 52 -6.11 -1.13 -16.24
C SER A 52 -7.34 -1.99 -15.97
N ASN A 53 -8.46 -1.63 -16.59
CA ASN A 53 -9.74 -2.34 -16.48
C ASN A 53 -10.24 -2.49 -15.03
N ILE A 54 -10.27 -1.38 -14.28
CA ILE A 54 -10.72 -1.39 -12.89
C ILE A 54 -12.15 -1.89 -12.82
N SER A 55 -12.34 -3.06 -12.20
CA SER A 55 -13.63 -3.75 -12.09
C SER A 55 -13.95 -4.13 -10.64
N ASP A 56 -12.93 -4.24 -9.79
CA ASP A 56 -13.07 -4.56 -8.37
C ASP A 56 -12.10 -3.69 -7.54
N PRO A 57 -12.38 -2.38 -7.43
CA PRO A 57 -11.49 -1.37 -6.87
C PRO A 57 -11.10 -1.62 -5.41
N ASP A 58 -9.81 -1.40 -5.15
CA ASP A 58 -9.19 -1.41 -3.83
C ASP A 58 -8.55 -0.05 -3.46
N ILE A 59 -8.17 0.09 -2.19
CA ILE A 59 -7.30 1.16 -1.70
C ILE A 59 -6.08 0.50 -1.08
N THR A 60 -4.90 1.03 -1.40
CA THR A 60 -3.66 0.67 -0.70
C THR A 60 -3.43 1.67 0.44
N ILE A 61 -3.34 1.18 1.66
CA ILE A 61 -3.12 1.98 2.87
C ILE A 61 -1.63 2.02 3.17
N TYR A 62 -1.10 3.23 3.36
CA TYR A 62 0.25 3.50 3.84
C TYR A 62 0.14 4.11 5.25
N PRO A 63 0.32 3.32 6.32
CA PRO A 63 0.18 3.83 7.68
C PRO A 63 1.23 4.90 7.98
N ALA A 64 0.83 5.98 8.66
CA ALA A 64 1.79 6.95 9.21
C ALA A 64 2.58 6.32 10.37
N CYS A 65 3.85 6.73 10.54
CA CYS A 65 4.66 6.25 11.66
C CYS A 65 3.97 6.63 12.97
N GLU A 66 3.88 5.71 13.94
CA GLU A 66 3.16 5.95 15.19
C GLU A 66 3.59 7.26 15.88
N THR A 67 4.89 7.56 15.84
CA THR A 67 5.47 8.79 16.43
C THR A 67 5.10 10.09 15.70
N LYS A 68 4.61 10.00 14.47
CA LYS A 68 4.21 11.13 13.60
C LYS A 68 2.74 11.05 13.19
N ASN A 69 1.98 10.11 13.75
CA ASN A 69 0.60 9.90 13.40
C ASN A 69 -0.26 11.00 14.04
N THR A 70 -0.69 11.97 13.22
CA THR A 70 -1.55 13.09 13.64
C THR A 70 -3.04 12.75 13.60
N GLY A 71 -3.41 11.54 13.17
CA GLY A 71 -4.80 11.15 12.89
C GLY A 71 -5.36 11.71 11.58
N ILE A 72 -4.57 12.44 10.80
CA ILE A 72 -4.96 12.97 9.48
C ILE A 72 -4.60 11.96 8.39
N ALA A 73 -5.52 11.73 7.46
CA ALA A 73 -5.31 10.88 6.28
C ALA A 73 -5.42 11.71 4.99
N VAL A 74 -4.65 11.31 3.98
CA VAL A 74 -4.74 11.86 2.61
C VAL A 74 -5.23 10.73 1.70
N LEU A 75 -6.31 11.00 0.95
CA LEU A 75 -6.80 10.10 -0.08
C LEU A 75 -6.22 10.54 -1.43
N ILE A 76 -5.47 9.65 -2.07
CA ILE A 76 -4.90 9.87 -3.40
C ILE A 76 -5.71 9.05 -4.39
N CYS A 77 -6.24 9.73 -5.42
CA CYS A 77 -7.02 9.11 -6.48
C CYS A 77 -6.26 9.25 -7.81
N PRO A 78 -5.43 8.25 -8.20
CA PRO A 78 -4.71 8.29 -9.46
C PRO A 78 -5.66 8.47 -10.65
N GLY A 79 -5.25 9.30 -11.61
CA GLY A 79 -6.01 9.57 -12.83
C GLY A 79 -6.03 8.37 -13.79
N GLY A 80 -6.90 8.44 -14.80
CA GLY A 80 -7.02 7.40 -15.83
C GLY A 80 -8.39 6.76 -15.99
N GLY A 81 -9.43 7.29 -15.32
CA GLY A 81 -10.84 7.04 -15.62
C GLY A 81 -11.25 5.57 -15.66
N TYR A 82 -10.77 4.77 -14.70
CA TYR A 82 -10.96 3.30 -14.60
C TYR A 82 -10.36 2.45 -15.74
N VAL A 83 -10.09 3.04 -16.91
CA VAL A 83 -9.51 2.32 -18.03
C VAL A 83 -8.02 2.06 -17.84
N ARG A 84 -7.28 3.00 -17.22
CA ARG A 84 -5.83 2.88 -17.00
C ARG A 84 -5.31 3.84 -15.93
N LEU A 85 -5.37 3.43 -14.67
CA LEU A 85 -4.93 4.21 -13.52
C LEU A 85 -3.40 4.35 -13.44
N ALA A 86 -2.90 5.57 -13.23
CA ALA A 86 -1.49 5.88 -13.03
C ALA A 86 -1.01 5.63 -11.58
N MET A 87 -1.24 4.40 -11.08
CA MET A 87 -1.11 4.06 -9.65
C MET A 87 0.26 4.36 -9.03
N LYS A 88 1.35 4.22 -9.79
CA LYS A 88 2.69 4.54 -9.30
C LYS A 88 2.97 6.03 -9.28
N SER A 89 3.04 6.65 -10.47
CA SER A 89 3.50 8.04 -10.64
C SER A 89 2.58 9.07 -9.98
N GLU A 90 1.30 8.76 -9.84
CA GLU A 90 0.31 9.65 -9.20
C GLU A 90 -0.18 9.11 -7.85
N GLY A 91 0.26 7.92 -7.44
CA GLY A 91 -0.15 7.27 -6.20
C GLY A 91 1.03 6.94 -5.30
N SER A 92 1.62 5.75 -5.47
CA SER A 92 2.64 5.24 -4.54
C SER A 92 3.88 6.12 -4.42
N ASP A 93 4.28 6.83 -5.48
CA ASP A 93 5.44 7.73 -5.43
C ASP A 93 5.21 8.97 -4.52
N PHE A 94 3.95 9.27 -4.19
CA PHE A 94 3.58 10.33 -3.23
C PHE A 94 3.24 9.79 -1.84
N ALA A 95 2.80 8.53 -1.75
CA ALA A 95 2.29 7.94 -0.51
C ALA A 95 3.38 7.22 0.32
N GLY A 96 4.39 6.65 -0.35
CA GLY A 96 5.44 5.82 0.25
C GLY A 96 6.71 6.56 0.64
#